data_AF-A0A524CK59-F1
#
_entry.id   AF-A0A524CK59-F1
#
_cell.length_a   1.000
_cell.length_b   1.000
_cell.length_c   1.000
_cell.angle_alpha   90.00
_cell.angle_beta   90.00
_cell.angle_gamma   90.00
#
_symmetry.space_group_name_H-M   'P 1'
#
loop_
_entity.id
_entity.type
_entity.pdbx_description
1 polymer ?
#
loop_
_entity_poly.entity_id
_entity_poly.type
_entity_poly.pdbx_seq_one_letter_code
_entity_poly.pdbx_strand_id
1 'polypeptide(L)'
;MIPYISFLRKARILIVELLKDEIRSDELSENLSQLKVMLKSGIIVYIRYNEYGEYGYQIKYSPEKNDFSRFDNFDDRWDVPTHPHHFHKGNAEVIDSPMVGNPHHDIPILVKFIKEGTINKR
;
A
#
# COMPACT_ATOMS: atom_id res chain seq x y z
N MET A 1 2.87 -19.68 -11.92
CA MET A 1 1.71 -18.83 -11.60
C MET A 1 2.04 -18.07 -10.32
N ILE A 2 1.99 -16.74 -10.35
CA ILE A 2 2.31 -15.92 -9.16
C ILE A 2 1.17 -16.09 -8.15
N PRO A 3 1.45 -16.33 -6.87
CA PRO A 3 0.41 -16.64 -5.89
C PRO A 3 -0.23 -15.35 -5.33
N TYR A 4 -0.74 -14.49 -6.21
CA TYR A 4 -1.17 -13.12 -5.91
C TYR A 4 -2.29 -13.04 -4.86
N ILE A 5 -3.28 -13.94 -4.91
CA ILE A 5 -4.33 -14.03 -3.86
C ILE A 5 -3.71 -14.41 -2.51
N SER A 6 -2.71 -15.30 -2.49
CA SER A 6 -2.03 -15.67 -1.25
C SER A 6 -1.26 -14.48 -0.66
N PHE A 7 -0.65 -13.65 -1.51
CA PHE A 7 0.04 -12.44 -1.08
C PHE A 7 -0.95 -11.43 -0.49
N LEU A 8 -2.11 -11.28 -1.12
CA LEU A 8 -3.17 -10.43 -0.62
C LEU A 8 -3.71 -10.90 0.74
N ARG A 9 -3.97 -12.21 0.91
CA ARG A 9 -4.36 -12.80 2.19
C ARG A 9 -3.28 -12.61 3.25
N LYS A 10 -2.00 -12.79 2.89
CA LYS A 10 -0.87 -12.57 3.79
C LYS A 10 -0.77 -11.11 4.22
N ALA A 11 -0.93 -10.19 3.27
CA ALA A 11 -0.93 -8.76 3.54
C ALA A 11 -2.03 -8.38 4.53
N ARG A 12 -3.23 -8.96 4.38
CA ARG A 12 -4.34 -8.78 5.33
C ARG A 12 -3.96 -9.21 6.74
N ILE A 13 -3.41 -10.42 6.91
CA ILE A 13 -3.02 -10.92 8.23
C ILE A 13 -2.02 -9.96 8.89
N LEU A 14 -0.96 -9.60 8.16
CA LEU A 14 0.12 -8.75 8.68
C LEU A 14 -0.36 -7.34 9.03
N ILE A 15 -1.14 -6.70 8.14
CA ILE A 15 -1.59 -5.32 8.38
C ILE A 15 -2.60 -5.27 9.54
N VAL A 16 -3.50 -6.26 9.62
CA VAL A 16 -4.47 -6.35 10.73
C VAL A 16 -3.77 -6.57 12.05
N GLU A 17 -2.75 -7.41 12.10
CA GLU A 17 -1.96 -7.64 13.32
C GLU A 17 -1.21 -6.38 13.76
N LEU A 18 -0.51 -5.70 12.84
CA LEU A 18 0.36 -4.57 13.14
C LEU A 18 -0.38 -3.24 13.40
N LEU A 19 -1.63 -3.13 12.93
CA LEU A 19 -2.52 -1.96 13.09
C LEU A 19 -3.83 -2.30 13.82
N LYS A 20 -3.89 -3.39 14.57
CA LYS A 20 -5.12 -3.88 15.22
C LYS A 20 -5.89 -2.80 16.02
N ASP A 21 -5.16 -1.90 16.68
CA ASP A 21 -5.73 -0.86 17.54
C ASP A 21 -6.16 0.38 16.75
N GLU A 22 -5.70 0.52 15.51
CA GLU A 22 -5.99 1.65 14.62
C GLU A 22 -7.04 1.32 13.55
N ILE A 23 -7.29 0.04 13.28
CA ILE A 23 -8.24 -0.39 12.25
C ILE A 23 -9.68 -0.20 12.76
N ARG A 24 -10.50 0.41 11.91
CA ARG A 24 -11.96 0.48 12.05
C ARG A 24 -12.61 -0.70 11.34
N SER A 25 -12.17 -1.01 10.13
CA SER A 25 -12.68 -2.14 9.34
C SER A 25 -11.71 -2.51 8.22
N ASP A 26 -11.83 -3.74 7.72
CA ASP A 26 -11.13 -4.21 6.53
C ASP A 26 -12.07 -5.05 5.64
N GLU A 27 -11.83 -5.00 4.33
CA GLU A 27 -12.63 -5.67 3.30
C GLU A 27 -11.69 -6.30 2.27
N LEU A 28 -11.67 -7.63 2.22
CA LEU A 28 -10.89 -8.41 1.25
C LEU A 28 -11.80 -8.85 0.09
N SER A 29 -11.47 -8.43 -1.13
CA SER A 29 -12.14 -8.87 -2.36
C SER A 29 -11.16 -9.60 -3.25
N GLU A 30 -11.27 -10.93 -3.31
CA GLU A 30 -10.41 -11.76 -4.15
C GLU A 30 -10.71 -11.56 -5.64
N ASN A 31 -11.98 -11.33 -5.99
CA ASN A 31 -12.40 -11.04 -7.37
C ASN A 31 -11.76 -9.75 -7.90
N LEU A 32 -11.60 -8.73 -7.05
CA LEU A 32 -10.93 -7.48 -7.42
C LEU A 32 -9.41 -7.52 -7.16
N SER A 33 -8.93 -8.61 -6.55
CA SER A 33 -7.58 -8.76 -6.02
C SER A 33 -7.15 -7.54 -5.19
N GLN A 34 -8.04 -7.14 -4.29
CA GLN A 34 -7.91 -5.91 -3.52
C GLN A 34 -8.28 -6.12 -2.06
N LEU A 35 -7.50 -5.54 -1.17
CA LEU A 35 -7.80 -5.36 0.24
C LEU A 35 -7.97 -3.87 0.50
N LYS A 36 -9.07 -3.50 1.14
CA LYS A 36 -9.34 -2.15 1.64
C LYS A 36 -9.28 -2.19 3.16
N VAL A 37 -8.51 -1.30 3.78
CA VAL A 37 -8.41 -1.14 5.22
C VAL A 37 -8.78 0.30 5.57
N MET A 38 -9.73 0.49 6.48
CA MET A 38 -10.13 1.79 6.99
C MET A 38 -9.63 1.95 8.41
N LEU A 39 -8.87 3.02 8.67
CA LEU A 39 -8.38 3.35 10.00
C LEU A 39 -9.38 4.25 10.76
N LYS A 40 -9.31 4.24 12.09
CA LYS A 40 -10.12 5.10 12.98
C LYS A 40 -9.90 6.60 12.70
N SER A 41 -8.72 6.97 12.20
CA SER A 41 -8.39 8.34 11.76
C SER A 41 -9.14 8.79 10.50
N GLY A 42 -9.77 7.87 9.75
CA GLY A 42 -10.38 8.13 8.46
C GLY A 42 -9.47 7.86 7.26
N ILE A 43 -8.18 7.57 7.49
CA ILE A 43 -7.25 7.11 6.44
C ILE A 43 -7.74 5.78 5.85
N ILE A 44 -7.65 5.64 4.53
CA ILE A 44 -7.99 4.41 3.82
C ILE A 44 -6.74 3.89 3.11
N VAL A 45 -6.42 2.62 3.34
CA VAL A 45 -5.33 1.90 2.69
C VAL A 45 -5.91 0.90 1.70
N TYR A 46 -5.47 0.95 0.46
CA TYR A 46 -5.77 -0.05 -0.58
C TYR A 46 -4.51 -0.85 -0.88
N ILE A 47 -4.63 -2.17 -0.88
CA ILE A 47 -3.54 -3.09 -1.22
C ILE A 47 -4.03 -3.97 -2.37
N ARG A 48 -3.23 -4.09 -3.43
CA ARG A 48 -3.53 -4.92 -4.60
C ARG A 48 -2.31 -5.73 -5.00
N TYR A 49 -2.58 -6.92 -5.52
CA TYR A 49 -1.62 -7.77 -6.23
C TYR A 49 -2.33 -8.35 -7.44
N ASN A 50 -1.65 -8.58 -8.56
CA ASN A 50 -2.26 -9.24 -9.71
C ASN A 50 -1.43 -10.42 -10.23
N GLU A 51 -1.97 -11.09 -11.25
CA GLU A 51 -1.38 -12.27 -11.86
C GLU A 51 -0.07 -12.01 -12.63
N TYR A 52 0.22 -10.75 -12.94
CA TYR A 52 1.45 -10.31 -13.61
C TYR A 52 2.61 -10.02 -12.64
N GLY A 53 2.37 -10.12 -11.32
CA GLY A 53 3.39 -9.79 -10.32
C GLY A 53 3.44 -8.31 -9.98
N GLU A 54 2.44 -7.55 -10.42
CA GLU A 54 2.29 -6.14 -10.09
C GLU A 54 1.56 -6.00 -8.76
N TYR A 55 1.87 -4.93 -8.03
CA TYR A 55 1.27 -4.60 -6.76
C TYR A 55 1.03 -3.11 -6.64
N GLY A 56 0.15 -2.73 -5.71
CA GLY A 56 -0.06 -1.34 -5.36
C GLY A 56 -0.50 -1.19 -3.90
N TYR A 57 0.17 -0.29 -3.19
CA TYR A 57 -0.15 0.12 -1.82
C TYR A 57 -0.49 1.60 -1.82
N GLN A 58 -1.78 1.93 -1.84
CA GLN A 58 -2.26 3.30 -1.88
C GLN A 58 -2.83 3.72 -0.53
N ILE A 59 -2.33 4.82 0.01
CA ILE A 59 -2.82 5.45 1.23
C ILE A 59 -3.57 6.71 0.83
N LYS A 60 -4.87 6.78 1.11
CA LYS A 60 -5.71 7.95 0.92
C LYS A 60 -5.91 8.65 2.26
N TYR A 61 -5.41 9.88 2.38
CA TYR A 61 -5.46 10.63 3.65
C TYR A 61 -6.78 11.38 3.84
N SER A 62 -7.37 11.88 2.76
CA SER A 62 -8.67 12.56 2.78
C SER A 62 -9.46 12.30 1.49
N PRO A 63 -10.73 12.73 1.39
CA PRO A 63 -11.49 12.68 0.15
C PRO A 63 -10.94 13.56 -0.98
N GLU A 64 -10.05 14.51 -0.67
CA GLU A 64 -9.52 15.47 -1.64
C GLU A 64 -8.74 14.79 -2.76
N LYS A 65 -8.81 15.40 -3.94
CA LYS A 65 -8.07 14.92 -5.11
C LYS A 65 -6.58 15.10 -4.85
N ASN A 66 -5.78 14.07 -5.14
CA ASN A 66 -4.32 14.06 -5.00
C ASN A 66 -3.79 14.01 -3.55
N ASP A 67 -4.66 13.89 -2.54
CA ASP A 67 -4.23 13.68 -1.15
C ASP A 67 -4.01 12.19 -0.86
N PHE A 68 -3.02 11.63 -1.53
CA PHE A 68 -2.63 10.24 -1.40
C PHE A 68 -1.13 10.03 -1.51
N SER A 69 -0.68 8.86 -1.08
CA SER A 69 0.64 8.33 -1.39
C SER A 69 0.48 6.91 -1.93
N ARG A 70 1.34 6.50 -2.86
CA ARG A 70 1.23 5.18 -3.48
C ARG A 70 2.58 4.56 -3.76
N PHE A 71 2.79 3.34 -3.31
CA PHE A 71 3.93 2.51 -3.72
C PHE A 71 3.42 1.47 -4.71
N ASP A 72 4.02 1.37 -5.89
CA ASP A 72 3.62 0.38 -6.89
C ASP A 72 4.74 0.05 -7.88
N ASN A 73 4.48 -0.87 -8.80
CA ASN A 73 5.40 -1.28 -9.86
C ASN A 73 4.72 -1.45 -11.24
N PHE A 74 3.60 -0.74 -11.50
CA PHE A 74 2.85 -0.90 -12.76
C PHE A 74 3.51 -0.24 -13.97
N ASP A 75 4.38 0.74 -13.74
CA ASP A 75 5.01 1.54 -14.79
C ASP A 75 6.53 1.42 -14.68
N ASP A 76 7.15 1.02 -15.78
CA ASP A 76 8.58 0.84 -15.97
C ASP A 76 9.20 2.05 -16.69
N ARG A 77 8.56 3.22 -16.68
CA ARG A 77 9.11 4.40 -17.38
C ARG A 77 9.75 5.41 -16.45
N TRP A 78 9.66 5.19 -15.15
CA TRP A 78 10.22 6.08 -14.16
C TRP A 78 11.74 5.90 -14.07
N ASP A 79 12.45 7.03 -14.17
CA ASP A 79 13.90 7.10 -14.02
C ASP A 79 14.26 7.13 -12.52
N VAL A 80 14.06 5.99 -11.85
CA VAL A 80 14.40 5.78 -10.45
C VAL A 80 15.25 4.50 -10.29
N PRO A 81 16.31 4.51 -9.46
CA PRO A 81 17.14 3.33 -9.17
C PRO A 81 16.38 2.06 -8.80
N THR A 82 15.21 2.18 -8.17
CA THR A 82 14.41 1.04 -7.69
C THR A 82 13.42 0.52 -8.73
N HIS A 83 13.46 1.01 -9.96
CA HIS A 83 12.60 0.55 -11.05
C HIS A 83 12.52 -1.00 -11.12
N PRO A 84 11.32 -1.58 -11.35
CA PRO A 84 10.05 -0.90 -11.65
C PRO A 84 9.34 -0.37 -10.40
N HIS A 85 9.88 -0.60 -9.22
CA HIS A 85 9.31 -0.18 -7.94
C HIS A 85 9.50 1.32 -7.75
N HIS A 86 8.42 2.04 -7.51
CA HIS A 86 8.47 3.49 -7.34
C HIS A 86 7.40 3.98 -6.36
N PHE A 87 7.63 5.17 -5.79
CA PHE A 87 6.77 5.79 -4.81
C PHE A 87 6.25 7.14 -5.29
N HIS A 88 4.93 7.25 -5.36
CA HIS A 88 4.19 8.47 -5.67
C HIS A 88 3.88 9.23 -4.38
N LYS A 89 4.36 10.47 -4.31
CA LYS A 89 3.97 11.43 -3.28
C LYS A 89 3.00 12.46 -3.87
N GLY A 90 1.70 12.18 -3.79
CA GLY A 90 0.69 12.91 -4.53
C GLY A 90 0.84 12.72 -6.04
N ASN A 91 0.65 13.78 -6.83
CA ASN A 91 0.65 13.71 -8.30
C ASN A 91 1.95 14.15 -8.99
N ALA A 92 2.92 14.71 -8.26
CA ALA A 92 4.01 15.48 -8.87
C ALA A 92 5.38 14.84 -8.72
N GLU A 93 5.55 13.94 -7.76
CA GLU A 93 6.87 13.44 -7.37
C GLU A 93 6.86 11.90 -7.33
N VAL A 94 7.74 11.31 -8.14
CA VAL A 94 8.04 9.88 -8.14
C VAL A 94 9.47 9.71 -7.67
N ILE A 95 9.66 8.93 -6.61
CA ILE A 95 10.97 8.65 -6.01
C ILE A 95 11.18 7.15 -5.76
N ASP A 96 12.36 6.82 -5.29
CA ASP A 96 12.77 5.47 -4.93
C ASP A 96 11.79 4.83 -3.95
N SER A 97 11.46 3.56 -4.22
CA SER A 97 10.58 2.75 -3.39
C SER A 97 11.38 1.69 -2.63
N PRO A 98 11.20 1.56 -1.32
CA PRO A 98 11.78 0.47 -0.54
C PRO A 98 11.02 -0.85 -0.69
N MET A 99 9.91 -0.86 -1.45
CA MET A 99 9.00 -2.00 -1.60
C MET A 99 9.39 -2.88 -2.79
N VAL A 100 9.12 -4.18 -2.68
CA VAL A 100 9.53 -5.18 -3.67
C VAL A 100 8.41 -6.11 -4.11
N GLY A 101 7.18 -5.89 -3.65
CA GLY A 101 6.01 -6.72 -3.95
C GLY A 101 5.87 -7.95 -3.06
N ASN A 102 6.64 -8.04 -1.97
CA ASN A 102 6.56 -9.15 -1.02
C ASN A 102 5.86 -8.68 0.27
N PRO A 103 4.69 -9.23 0.64
CA PRO A 103 3.96 -8.82 1.84
C PRO A 103 4.77 -8.87 3.14
N HIS A 104 5.70 -9.83 3.28
CA HIS A 104 6.52 -9.96 4.48
C HIS A 104 7.53 -8.83 4.65
N HIS A 105 8.01 -8.27 3.54
CA HIS A 105 8.92 -7.13 3.53
C HIS A 105 8.15 -5.80 3.52
N ASP A 106 7.15 -5.69 2.65
CA ASP A 106 6.48 -4.44 2.33
C ASP A 106 5.50 -3.99 3.42
N ILE A 107 4.75 -4.91 4.06
CA ILE A 107 3.71 -4.53 5.02
C ILE A 107 4.29 -3.89 6.29
N PRO A 108 5.38 -4.39 6.89
CA PRO A 108 6.04 -3.69 7.98
C PRO A 108 6.47 -2.27 7.61
N ILE A 109 7.00 -2.07 6.40
CA ILE A 109 7.41 -0.75 5.88
C ILE A 109 6.19 0.16 5.71
N LEU A 110 5.13 -0.35 5.10
CA LEU A 110 3.87 0.37 4.90
C LEU A 110 3.26 0.82 6.24
N VAL A 111 3.24 -0.06 7.24
CA VAL A 111 2.73 0.27 8.58
C VAL A 111 3.58 1.33 9.25
N LYS A 112 4.92 1.22 9.17
CA LYS A 112 5.83 2.24 9.69
C LYS A 112 5.52 3.60 9.05
N PHE A 113 5.40 3.63 7.72
CA PHE A 113 5.08 4.83 6.97
C PHE A 113 3.74 5.46 7.38
N ILE A 114 2.70 4.64 7.54
CA ILE A 114 1.39 5.10 8.04
C ILE A 114 1.51 5.72 9.43
N LYS A 115 2.21 5.06 10.36
CA LYS A 115 2.38 5.55 11.74
C LYS A 115 3.17 6.86 11.79
N GLU A 116 4.27 6.96 11.05
CA GLU A 116 5.11 8.16 10.99
C GLU A 116 4.41 9.34 10.28
N GLY A 117 3.69 9.07 9.19
CA GLY A 117 2.91 10.07 8.46
C GLY A 117 1.70 10.61 9.24
N THR A 118 1.22 9.86 10.24
CA THR A 118 0.11 10.27 11.12
C THR A 118 0.60 11.05 12.35
N ILE A 119 1.87 10.87 12.77
CA ILE A 119 2.45 11.53 13.95
C ILE A 119 3.13 12.86 13.59
N ASN A 120 3.69 13.02 12.38
CA ASN A 120 4.40 14.25 11.99
C ASN A 120 3.53 15.34 11.33
N LYS A 121 2.20 15.19 11.35
CA LYS A 121 1.23 16.21 10.90
C LYS A 121 0.45 16.87 12.05
N ARG A 122 0.92 16.76 13.29
CA ARG A 122 0.38 17.49 14.45
C ARG A 122 1.41 18.46 15.02
#